data_AF-A0A1G7HR81-F1
#
_entry.id   AF-A0A1G7HR81-F1
#
_cell.length_a   1.000
_cell.length_b   1.000
_cell.length_c   1.000
_cell.angle_alpha   90.00
_cell.angle_beta   90.00
_cell.angle_gamma   90.00
#
_symmetry.space_group_name_H-M   'P 1'
#
loop_
_entity.id
_entity.type
_entity.pdbx_description
1 polymer ?
#
loop_
_entity_poly.entity_id
_entity_poly.type
_entity_poly.pdbx_seq_one_letter_code
_entity_poly.pdbx_strand_id
1 'polypeptide(L)'
;MNNTAEPAIDTGIMILSSPPEDIQIIPDTVRIEGHFDADTSRDIGYGVFFGRIDSEKPTEEGVEVTSETQYIVRFRDNKIKPMPVVTGRHIRLVNEGDLDGDGDDDISIFVQSMHACMYTASTWSYIAGRWTRITDYWTIPTACDYLSDEDLENRIVMEDGVLYYYETDITDKDLPLVKKELTLLIK
;
A
#
# COMPACT_ATOMS: atom_id res chain seq x y z
N MET A 1 -48.58 -2.49 -50.05
CA MET A 1 -47.25 -1.99 -49.63
C MET A 1 -47.44 -1.40 -48.24
N ASN A 2 -47.14 -2.16 -47.19
CA ASN A 2 -47.10 -1.63 -45.83
C ASN A 2 -45.71 -1.93 -45.28
N ASN A 3 -44.97 -0.84 -45.07
CA ASN A 3 -43.64 -0.82 -44.49
C ASN A 3 -43.64 -1.37 -43.07
N THR A 4 -42.65 -2.20 -42.80
CA THR A 4 -42.15 -2.60 -41.50
C THR A 4 -41.75 -1.36 -40.70
N ALA A 5 -42.18 -1.25 -39.45
CA ALA A 5 -41.52 -0.43 -38.45
C ALA A 5 -40.98 -1.38 -37.39
N GLU A 6 -39.65 -1.45 -37.27
CA GLU A 6 -38.96 -2.16 -36.20
C GLU A 6 -39.28 -1.51 -34.85
N PRO A 7 -39.35 -2.28 -33.75
CA PRO A 7 -39.52 -1.69 -32.42
C PRO A 7 -38.28 -0.87 -32.03
N ALA A 8 -38.51 0.30 -31.45
CA ALA A 8 -37.46 1.17 -30.94
C ALA A 8 -36.60 0.44 -29.88
N ILE A 9 -35.28 0.51 -30.03
CA ILE A 9 -34.33 0.01 -29.05
C ILE A 9 -34.46 0.87 -27.79
N ASP A 10 -34.81 0.23 -26.67
CA ASP A 10 -34.85 0.84 -25.34
C ASP A 10 -33.42 1.18 -24.89
N THR A 11 -33.07 2.45 -24.96
CA THR A 11 -31.79 3.01 -24.48
C THR A 11 -31.86 3.38 -22.99
N GLY A 12 -32.74 2.76 -22.20
CA GLY A 12 -32.89 2.96 -20.75
C GLY A 12 -31.66 2.62 -19.90
N ILE A 13 -30.55 2.18 -20.51
CA ILE A 13 -29.23 2.13 -19.90
C ILE A 13 -28.40 3.22 -20.57
N MET A 14 -28.16 4.34 -19.87
CA MET A 14 -27.04 5.30 -20.00
C MET A 14 -27.45 6.69 -19.48
N ILE A 15 -28.09 6.75 -18.32
CA ILE A 15 -28.00 7.94 -17.45
C ILE A 15 -27.24 7.52 -16.20
N LEU A 16 -25.98 7.13 -16.40
CA LEU A 16 -25.03 7.31 -15.32
C LEU A 16 -24.88 8.83 -15.20
N SER A 17 -25.32 9.37 -14.06
CA SER A 17 -24.89 10.68 -13.60
C SER A 17 -23.39 10.80 -13.86
N SER A 18 -22.97 11.95 -14.40
CA SER A 18 -21.58 12.28 -14.70
C SER A 18 -20.63 11.63 -13.67
N PRO A 19 -19.48 11.08 -14.11
CA PRO A 19 -18.50 10.52 -13.18
C PRO A 19 -18.28 11.52 -12.03
N PRO A 20 -18.21 11.07 -10.77
CA PRO A 20 -17.97 11.98 -9.65
C PRO A 20 -16.79 12.91 -9.98
N GLU A 21 -17.02 14.22 -9.86
CA GLU A 21 -16.04 15.28 -10.16
C GLU A 21 -14.90 15.35 -9.14
N ASP A 22 -14.92 14.48 -8.12
CA ASP A 22 -13.74 14.24 -7.30
C ASP A 22 -12.80 13.35 -8.10
N ILE A 23 -11.72 13.96 -8.60
CA ILE A 23 -10.50 13.25 -8.94
C ILE A 23 -10.20 12.36 -7.74
N GLN A 24 -10.46 11.05 -7.84
CA GLN A 24 -9.77 10.10 -6.99
C GLN A 24 -8.30 10.31 -7.33
N ILE A 25 -7.61 11.09 -6.51
CA ILE A 25 -6.16 11.04 -6.43
C ILE A 25 -5.92 9.60 -6.02
N ILE A 26 -5.67 8.73 -7.00
CA ILE A 26 -5.11 7.42 -6.76
C ILE A 26 -3.79 7.77 -6.08
N PRO A 27 -3.60 7.53 -4.77
CA PRO A 27 -2.31 7.81 -4.17
C PRO A 27 -1.32 6.91 -4.90
N ASP A 28 -0.27 7.53 -5.44
CA ASP A 28 0.73 6.90 -6.29
C ASP A 28 1.46 5.74 -5.58
N THR A 29 2.20 4.94 -6.37
CA THR A 29 2.91 3.67 -6.05
C THR A 29 2.09 2.49 -5.50
N VAL A 30 1.04 2.09 -6.21
CA VAL A 30 0.49 0.71 -6.14
C VAL A 30 1.24 -0.27 -7.05
N ARG A 31 2.28 0.18 -7.74
CA ARG A 31 3.12 -0.63 -8.63
C ARG A 31 4.56 -0.54 -8.15
N ILE A 32 5.25 -1.67 -8.16
CA ILE A 32 6.63 -1.77 -7.73
C ILE A 32 7.47 -2.51 -8.77
N GLU A 33 8.72 -2.12 -8.94
CA GLU A 33 9.70 -2.82 -9.77
C GLU A 33 11.01 -2.99 -9.03
N GLY A 34 11.67 -4.13 -9.20
CA GLY A 34 12.93 -4.45 -8.53
C GLY A 34 13.46 -5.81 -8.92
N HIS A 35 14.50 -6.26 -8.24
CA HIS A 35 15.02 -7.62 -8.29
C HIS A 35 14.66 -8.31 -6.97
N PHE A 36 13.46 -8.87 -6.86
CA PHE A 36 12.93 -9.34 -5.58
C PHE A 36 13.14 -10.84 -5.35
N ASP A 37 13.73 -11.53 -6.32
CA ASP A 37 14.18 -12.90 -6.14
C ASP A 37 15.56 -13.08 -6.77
N ALA A 38 16.23 -14.17 -6.40
CA ALA A 38 17.57 -14.52 -6.87
C ALA A 38 17.69 -14.79 -8.38
N ASP A 39 16.67 -14.48 -9.19
CA ASP A 39 16.78 -14.46 -10.63
C ASP A 39 17.30 -13.10 -11.15
N THR A 40 17.72 -13.04 -12.41
CA THR A 40 18.33 -11.82 -12.98
C THR A 40 17.33 -10.95 -13.73
N SER A 41 16.06 -11.34 -13.75
CA SER A 41 14.99 -10.61 -14.39
C SER A 41 14.44 -9.54 -13.45
N ARG A 42 13.91 -8.47 -14.04
CA ARG A 42 13.25 -7.42 -13.27
C ARG A 42 11.83 -7.84 -13.00
N ASP A 43 11.45 -7.84 -11.74
CA ASP A 43 10.12 -8.16 -11.27
C ASP A 43 9.22 -6.93 -11.30
N ILE A 44 7.93 -7.19 -11.53
CA ILE A 44 6.89 -6.16 -11.48
C ILE A 44 5.78 -6.63 -10.55
N GLY A 45 5.58 -5.90 -9.46
CA GLY A 45 4.55 -6.12 -8.47
C GLY A 45 3.44 -5.07 -8.52
N TYR A 46 2.26 -5.45 -8.04
CA TYR A 46 1.09 -4.58 -7.92
C TYR A 46 0.38 -4.81 -6.59
N GLY A 47 0.14 -3.74 -5.85
CA GLY A 47 -0.84 -3.68 -4.78
C GLY A 47 -2.24 -3.69 -5.38
N VAL A 48 -3.00 -4.76 -5.11
CA VAL A 48 -4.36 -4.93 -5.64
C VAL A 48 -5.36 -5.05 -4.51
N PHE A 49 -6.56 -4.51 -4.73
CA PHE A 49 -7.70 -4.76 -3.85
C PHE A 49 -7.95 -6.26 -3.73
N PHE A 50 -7.98 -6.76 -2.50
CA PHE A 50 -8.20 -8.17 -2.19
C PHE A 50 -9.63 -8.44 -1.73
N GLY A 51 -10.19 -7.55 -0.92
CA GLY A 51 -11.50 -7.73 -0.32
C GLY A 51 -11.85 -6.65 0.69
N ARG A 52 -12.95 -6.87 1.41
CA ARG A 52 -13.36 -6.06 2.57
C ARG A 52 -13.68 -6.97 3.74
N ILE A 53 -13.37 -6.48 4.94
CA ILE A 53 -13.84 -7.08 6.20
C ILE A 53 -14.87 -6.12 6.76
N ASP A 54 -16.10 -6.60 6.90
CA ASP A 54 -17.15 -5.85 7.60
C ASP A 54 -17.12 -6.22 9.08
N SER A 55 -17.27 -5.22 9.95
CA SER A 55 -17.53 -5.46 11.36
C SER A 55 -18.81 -6.27 11.51
N GLU A 56 -18.89 -7.09 12.55
CA GLU A 56 -20.13 -7.82 12.86
C GLU A 56 -21.32 -6.85 12.90
N LYS A 57 -22.48 -7.29 12.43
CA LYS A 57 -23.70 -6.47 12.49
C LYS A 57 -23.93 -6.11 13.96
N PRO A 58 -24.00 -4.81 14.27
CA PRO A 58 -24.18 -4.42 15.65
C PRO A 58 -25.52 -4.93 16.17
N THR A 59 -25.49 -5.53 17.35
CA THR A 59 -26.68 -5.97 18.07
C THR A 59 -27.40 -4.82 18.78
N GLU A 60 -26.76 -3.65 18.85
CA GLU A 60 -27.27 -2.43 19.49
C GLU A 60 -27.60 -1.35 18.45
N GLU A 61 -28.74 -0.69 18.61
CA GLU A 61 -29.13 0.45 17.78
C GLU A 61 -28.12 1.60 17.96
N GLY A 62 -27.57 2.08 16.84
CA GLY A 62 -26.70 3.26 16.80
C GLY A 62 -25.20 2.98 16.65
N VAL A 63 -24.78 1.72 16.61
CA VAL A 63 -23.39 1.37 16.25
C VAL A 63 -23.30 1.28 14.71
N GLU A 64 -22.32 1.95 14.12
CA GLU A 64 -22.07 1.86 12.68
C GLU A 64 -21.31 0.58 12.33
N VAL A 65 -21.71 -0.07 11.23
CA VAL A 65 -20.90 -1.13 10.61
C VAL A 65 -19.69 -0.46 9.99
N THR A 66 -18.49 -0.79 10.46
CA THR A 66 -17.25 -0.35 9.82
C THR A 66 -16.82 -1.40 8.80
N SER A 67 -16.36 -0.95 7.63
CA SER A 67 -15.77 -1.84 6.62
C SER A 67 -14.30 -1.48 6.44
N GLU A 68 -13.41 -2.44 6.61
CA GLU A 68 -11.98 -2.28 6.36
C GLU A 68 -11.62 -2.83 4.98
N THR A 69 -10.76 -2.14 4.24
CA THR A 69 -10.32 -2.58 2.92
C THR A 69 -9.06 -3.44 3.05
N GLN A 70 -9.02 -4.56 2.33
CA GLN A 70 -7.87 -5.44 2.28
C GLN A 70 -7.15 -5.32 0.94
N TYR A 71 -5.83 -5.36 0.99
CA TYR A 71 -4.93 -5.32 -0.15
C TYR A 71 -3.95 -6.49 -0.12
N ILE A 72 -3.50 -6.90 -1.30
CA ILE A 72 -2.46 -7.91 -1.47
C ILE A 72 -1.49 -7.43 -2.54
N VAL A 73 -0.19 -7.67 -2.35
CA VAL A 73 0.81 -7.41 -3.39
C VAL A 73 1.02 -8.69 -4.19
N ARG A 74 0.86 -8.60 -5.51
CA ARG A 74 1.03 -9.72 -6.46
C ARG A 74 2.02 -9.36 -7.56
N PHE A 75 2.75 -10.36 -8.03
CA PHE A 75 3.76 -10.20 -9.06
C PHE A 75 3.27 -10.73 -10.40
N ARG A 76 3.66 -10.04 -11.49
CA ARG A 76 3.17 -10.28 -12.85
C ARG A 76 3.32 -11.73 -13.31
N ASP A 77 4.49 -12.33 -13.06
CA ASP A 77 4.89 -13.59 -13.69
C ASP A 77 4.70 -14.82 -12.79
N ASN A 78 4.00 -14.68 -11.65
CA ASN A 78 3.69 -15.73 -10.66
C ASN A 78 4.89 -16.54 -10.09
N LYS A 79 6.13 -16.21 -10.46
CA LYS A 79 7.36 -16.79 -9.88
C LYS A 79 7.50 -16.45 -8.41
N ILE A 80 7.25 -15.18 -8.09
CA ILE A 80 7.23 -14.65 -6.74
C ILE A 80 5.83 -14.82 -6.15
N LYS A 81 5.76 -15.43 -4.97
CA LYS A 81 4.48 -15.61 -4.27
C LYS A 81 3.92 -14.25 -3.86
N PRO A 82 2.59 -14.10 -3.77
CA PRO A 82 1.99 -12.89 -3.21
C PRO A 82 2.48 -12.61 -1.79
N MET A 83 2.58 -11.33 -1.43
CA MET A 83 2.83 -10.91 -0.05
C MET A 83 1.60 -11.22 0.84
N PRO A 84 1.76 -11.25 2.17
CA PRO A 84 0.63 -11.32 3.10
C PRO A 84 -0.40 -10.21 2.83
N VAL A 85 -1.68 -10.52 3.05
CA VAL A 85 -2.77 -9.55 2.95
C VAL A 85 -2.62 -8.51 4.06
N VAL A 86 -2.78 -7.24 3.71
CA VAL A 86 -2.76 -6.11 4.64
C VAL A 86 -4.10 -5.38 4.62
N THR A 87 -4.45 -4.77 5.75
CA THR A 87 -5.75 -4.09 5.92
C THR A 87 -5.52 -2.61 6.20
N GLY A 88 -6.18 -1.74 5.44
CA GLY A 88 -6.05 -0.28 5.56
C GLY A 88 -6.89 0.46 4.53
N ARG A 89 -6.79 1.79 4.50
CA ARG A 89 -7.51 2.64 3.53
C ARG A 89 -6.96 2.50 2.12
N HIS A 90 -5.63 2.49 2.01
CA HIS A 90 -4.89 2.16 0.81
C HIS A 90 -3.47 1.75 1.22
N ILE A 91 -2.71 1.25 0.25
CA ILE A 91 -1.30 0.91 0.41
C ILE A 91 -0.45 1.65 -0.60
N ARG A 92 0.80 1.90 -0.23
CA ARG A 92 1.88 2.33 -1.13
C ARG A 92 3.10 1.44 -0.96
N LEU A 93 3.85 1.28 -2.04
CA LEU A 93 4.98 0.36 -2.14
C LEU A 93 6.24 1.13 -2.47
N VAL A 94 7.31 0.91 -1.70
CA VAL A 94 8.64 1.44 -1.97
C VAL A 94 9.62 0.28 -2.12
N ASN A 95 10.51 0.39 -3.09
CA ASN A 95 11.62 -0.53 -3.29
C ASN A 95 12.78 0.11 -2.56
N GLU A 96 13.23 -0.53 -1.50
CA GLU A 96 14.28 0.00 -0.63
C GLU A 96 15.69 -0.40 -1.11
N GLY A 97 15.78 -1.20 -2.17
CA GLY A 97 16.98 -1.92 -2.56
C GLY A 97 17.33 -3.01 -1.55
N ASP A 98 18.54 -3.54 -1.63
CA ASP A 98 19.05 -4.58 -0.73
C ASP A 98 19.45 -4.00 0.64
N LEU A 99 18.53 -4.02 1.62
CA LEU A 99 18.79 -3.50 2.96
C LEU A 99 19.44 -4.55 3.87
N ASP A 100 19.16 -5.84 3.65
CA ASP A 100 19.68 -6.93 4.48
C ASP A 100 20.98 -7.56 3.98
N GLY A 101 21.41 -7.20 2.77
CA GLY A 101 22.66 -7.64 2.15
C GLY A 101 22.60 -9.03 1.54
N ASP A 102 21.41 -9.59 1.29
CA ASP A 102 21.25 -10.92 0.70
C ASP A 102 21.38 -10.94 -0.85
N GLY A 103 21.38 -9.75 -1.47
CA GLY A 103 21.55 -9.54 -2.90
C GLY A 103 20.25 -9.32 -3.67
N ASP A 104 19.09 -9.49 -3.03
CA ASP A 104 17.77 -9.19 -3.57
C ASP A 104 17.23 -7.87 -2.97
N ASP A 105 16.32 -7.20 -3.68
CA ASP A 105 15.70 -5.95 -3.24
C ASP A 105 14.65 -6.22 -2.13
N ASP A 106 14.51 -5.26 -1.21
CA ASP A 106 13.50 -5.22 -0.17
C ASP A 106 12.30 -4.32 -0.52
N ILE A 107 11.12 -4.67 0.01
CA ILE A 107 9.89 -3.90 -0.18
C ILE A 107 9.38 -3.36 1.13
N SER A 108 9.22 -2.04 1.21
CA SER A 108 8.40 -1.41 2.24
C SER A 108 6.95 -1.27 1.78
N ILE A 109 6.02 -1.70 2.65
CA ILE A 109 4.59 -1.45 2.50
C ILE A 109 4.19 -0.37 3.50
N PHE A 110 3.62 0.72 2.98
CA PHE A 110 3.00 1.78 3.76
C PHE A 110 1.48 1.64 3.69
N VAL A 111 0.86 1.29 4.81
CA VAL A 111 -0.57 1.09 4.92
C VAL A 111 -1.21 2.31 5.58
N GLN A 112 -2.06 3.05 4.86
CA GLN A 112 -2.77 4.17 5.47
C GLN A 112 -3.87 3.64 6.39
N SER A 113 -3.95 4.17 7.61
CA SER A 113 -5.01 3.81 8.56
C SER A 113 -6.39 4.25 8.06
N MET A 114 -7.41 3.43 8.34
CA MET A 114 -8.82 3.76 8.08
C MET A 114 -9.36 4.83 9.02
N HIS A 115 -8.81 4.90 10.23
CA HIS A 115 -9.38 5.64 11.36
C HIS A 115 -8.47 6.76 11.87
N ALA A 116 -7.22 6.80 11.44
CA ALA A 116 -6.24 7.79 11.88
C ALA A 116 -5.48 8.35 10.68
N CYS A 117 -5.02 9.59 10.81
CA CYS A 117 -4.15 10.22 9.82
C CYS A 117 -2.70 9.80 10.02
N MET A 118 -2.44 8.53 9.74
CA MET A 118 -1.11 7.92 9.85
C MET A 118 -0.94 6.78 8.85
N TYR A 119 0.31 6.47 8.55
CA TYR A 119 0.70 5.22 7.91
C TYR A 119 1.29 4.26 8.94
N THR A 120 1.08 2.97 8.75
CA THR A 120 1.92 1.92 9.33
C THR A 120 2.86 1.42 8.25
N ALA A 121 4.15 1.40 8.55
CA ALA A 121 5.20 0.96 7.67
C ALA A 121 5.75 -0.40 8.13
N SER A 122 6.15 -1.24 7.16
CA SER A 122 6.84 -2.50 7.39
C SER A 122 7.64 -2.88 6.16
N THR A 123 8.81 -3.49 6.36
CA THR A 123 9.74 -3.85 5.28
C THR A 123 9.91 -5.36 5.21
N TRP A 124 10.00 -5.89 4.00
CA TRP A 124 9.93 -7.31 3.70
C TRP A 124 10.95 -7.72 2.66
N SER A 125 11.66 -8.83 2.94
CA SER A 125 12.57 -9.52 2.02
C SER A 125 11.93 -10.85 1.54
N TYR A 126 12.27 -11.32 0.34
CA TYR A 126 11.76 -12.58 -0.23
C TYR A 126 12.69 -13.78 0.01
N ILE A 127 12.96 -14.08 1.27
CA ILE A 127 13.93 -15.11 1.65
C ILE A 127 13.39 -16.53 1.43
N ALA A 128 14.14 -17.35 0.69
CA ALA A 128 13.87 -18.78 0.50
C ALA A 128 12.44 -19.09 0.00
N GLY A 129 11.93 -18.26 -0.93
CA GLY A 129 10.63 -18.47 -1.57
C GLY A 129 9.43 -18.09 -0.69
N ARG A 130 9.63 -17.21 0.30
CA ARG A 130 8.59 -16.62 1.14
C ARG A 130 8.94 -15.19 1.53
N TRP A 131 7.92 -14.33 1.60
CA TRP A 131 8.06 -13.01 2.19
C TRP A 131 8.26 -13.10 3.70
N THR A 132 9.35 -12.50 4.17
CA THR A 132 9.73 -12.43 5.58
C THR A 132 9.82 -10.96 5.95
N ARG A 133 9.11 -10.54 7.01
CA ARG A 133 9.21 -9.17 7.51
C ARG A 133 10.57 -9.00 8.17
N ILE A 134 11.36 -8.06 7.69
CA ILE A 134 12.72 -7.80 8.18
C ILE A 134 12.79 -6.61 9.15
N THR A 135 11.71 -5.85 9.32
CA THR A 135 11.62 -4.75 10.31
C THR A 135 10.42 -4.92 11.24
N ASP A 136 10.44 -4.26 12.39
CA ASP A 136 9.22 -4.07 13.18
C ASP A 136 8.27 -3.10 12.49
N TYR A 137 6.99 -3.17 12.86
CA TYR A 137 6.04 -2.13 12.45
C TYR A 137 6.40 -0.80 13.11
N TRP A 138 6.32 0.26 12.34
CA TRP A 138 6.47 1.62 12.85
C TRP A 138 5.43 2.52 12.19
N THR A 139 5.19 3.69 12.77
CA THR A 139 4.11 4.58 12.37
C THR A 139 4.62 5.92 11.86
N ILE A 140 3.95 6.46 10.85
CA ILE A 140 4.18 7.81 10.35
C ILE A 140 2.90 8.62 10.60
N PRO A 141 2.84 9.40 11.69
CA PRO A 141 1.80 10.41 11.84
C PRO A 141 1.92 11.44 10.72
N THR A 142 0.82 11.71 10.02
CA THR A 142 0.80 12.69 8.92
C THR A 142 0.00 13.94 9.26
N ALA A 143 -0.67 14.00 10.41
CA ALA A 143 -1.59 15.10 10.76
C ALA A 143 -2.64 15.41 9.67
N CYS A 144 -2.99 14.40 8.88
CA CYS A 144 -3.89 14.43 7.72
C CYS A 144 -3.31 15.13 6.49
N ASP A 145 -2.03 15.49 6.51
CA ASP A 145 -1.32 15.99 5.34
C ASP A 145 -0.97 14.86 4.37
N TYR A 146 -0.85 15.25 3.11
CA TYR A 146 -0.35 14.38 2.05
C TYR A 146 1.14 14.15 2.25
N LEU A 147 1.56 12.89 2.06
CA LEU A 147 2.96 12.49 2.06
C LEU A 147 3.28 12.05 0.63
N SER A 148 4.28 12.64 -0.01
CA SER A 148 4.63 12.25 -1.39
C SER A 148 5.33 10.88 -1.43
N ASP A 149 5.46 10.31 -2.62
CA ASP A 149 6.22 9.07 -2.80
C ASP A 149 7.72 9.32 -2.60
N GLU A 150 8.23 10.48 -3.02
CA GLU A 150 9.59 10.92 -2.69
C GLU A 150 9.80 11.02 -1.17
N ASP A 151 8.82 11.55 -0.43
CA ASP A 151 8.92 11.57 1.04
C ASP A 151 8.92 10.18 1.65
N LEU A 152 8.21 9.21 1.05
CA LEU A 152 8.21 7.82 1.48
C LEU A 152 9.54 7.12 1.17
N GLU A 153 10.07 7.30 -0.04
CA GLU A 153 11.37 6.77 -0.46
C GLU A 153 12.50 7.27 0.43
N ASN A 154 12.39 8.49 0.96
CA ASN A 154 13.37 9.07 1.88
C ASN A 154 13.10 8.73 3.36
N ARG A 155 12.11 7.89 3.68
CA ARG A 155 11.84 7.50 5.08
C ARG A 155 12.83 6.51 5.63
N ILE A 156 13.42 5.65 4.80
CA ILE A 156 14.43 4.68 5.19
C ILE A 156 15.71 5.02 4.42
N VAL A 157 16.84 5.10 5.12
CA VAL A 157 18.12 5.44 4.50
C VAL A 157 19.24 4.58 5.06
N MET A 158 20.19 4.23 4.20
CA MET A 158 21.45 3.59 4.58
C MET A 158 22.55 4.64 4.64
N GLU A 159 23.14 4.85 5.82
CA GLU A 159 24.26 5.76 6.04
C GLU A 159 25.43 5.00 6.68
N ASP A 160 26.58 4.94 6.01
CA ASP A 160 27.80 4.28 6.49
C ASP A 160 27.58 2.81 6.97
N GLY A 161 26.66 2.10 6.31
CA GLY A 161 26.31 0.71 6.64
C GLY A 161 25.35 0.56 7.83
N VAL A 162 24.76 1.66 8.30
CA VAL A 162 23.73 1.67 9.33
C VAL A 162 22.41 2.13 8.72
N LEU A 163 21.35 1.35 8.96
CA LEU A 163 20.00 1.67 8.54
C LEU A 163 19.34 2.64 9.52
N TYR A 164 18.67 3.64 8.97
CA TYR A 164 17.88 4.60 9.73
C TYR A 164 16.48 4.71 9.14
N TYR A 165 15.52 5.10 9.99
CA TYR A 165 14.23 5.60 9.56
C TYR A 165 13.95 6.99 10.13
N TYR A 166 13.16 7.76 9.41
CA TYR A 166 12.72 9.10 9.82
C TYR A 166 11.26 9.06 10.28
N GLU A 167 11.04 9.27 11.57
CA GLU A 167 9.71 9.41 12.16
C GLU A 167 9.33 10.88 12.32
N THR A 168 8.04 11.20 12.23
CA THR A 168 7.52 12.54 12.56
C THR A 168 7.46 12.73 14.07
N ASP A 169 8.10 13.76 14.61
CA ASP A 169 7.98 14.12 16.02
C ASP A 169 6.67 14.88 16.29
N ILE A 170 5.69 14.16 16.86
CA ILE A 170 4.37 14.72 17.20
C ILE A 170 4.38 15.59 18.45
N THR A 171 5.49 15.64 19.20
CA THR A 171 5.60 16.45 20.41
C THR A 171 5.98 17.90 20.10
N ASP A 172 6.52 18.13 18.90
CA ASP A 172 6.80 19.45 18.35
C ASP A 172 5.69 19.87 17.38
N LYS A 173 5.33 21.15 17.41
CA LYS A 173 4.28 21.72 16.56
C LYS A 173 4.68 21.79 15.09
N ASP A 174 5.98 21.85 14.82
CA ASP A 174 6.52 21.92 13.45
C ASP A 174 6.68 20.53 12.82
N LEU A 175 6.34 19.45 13.55
CA LEU A 175 6.36 18.06 13.10
C LEU A 175 7.67 17.66 12.39
N PRO A 176 8.85 17.95 12.98
CA PRO A 176 10.13 17.66 12.34
C PRO A 176 10.36 16.15 12.19
N LEU A 177 11.21 15.78 11.23
CA LEU A 177 11.68 14.42 11.10
C LEU A 177 12.80 14.12 12.11
N VAL A 178 12.63 13.05 12.87
CA VAL A 178 13.62 12.53 13.82
C VAL A 178 14.19 11.23 13.26
N LYS A 179 15.51 11.23 13.07
CA LYS A 179 16.26 10.06 12.63
C LYS A 179 16.41 9.06 13.78
N LYS A 180 16.08 7.79 13.52
CA LYS A 180 16.24 6.67 14.46
C LYS A 180 16.87 5.49 13.75
N GLU A 181 17.70 4.73 14.45
CA GLU A 181 18.29 3.51 13.91
C GLU A 181 17.19 2.47 13.65
N LEU A 182 17.22 1.86 12.47
CA LEU A 182 16.31 0.80 12.06
C LEU A 182 17.01 -0.54 12.23
N THR A 183 16.59 -1.32 13.22
CA THR A 183 17.13 -2.66 13.45
C THR A 183 16.39 -3.69 12.62
N LEU A 184 17.14 -4.52 11.89
CA LEU A 184 16.57 -5.67 11.18
C LEU A 184 16.27 -6.84 12.15
N LEU A 185 15.17 -7.54 11.92
CA LEU A 185 14.68 -8.66 12.73
C LEU A 185 15.34 -9.99 12.39
N ILE A 186 15.98 -10.07 11.24
CA ILE A 186 16.70 -11.25 10.75
C ILE A 186 18.15 -11.23 11.24
N LYS A 187 18.73 -12.42 11.42
CA LYS A 187 20.08 -12.63 11.94
C LYS A 187 20.87 -13.52 11.00
#